data_AF-A0A1A8X823-F1
#
_entry.id   AF-A0A1A8X823-F1
#
_cell.length_a   1.000
_cell.length_b   1.000
_cell.length_c   1.000
_cell.angle_alpha   90.00
_cell.angle_beta   90.00
_cell.angle_gamma   90.00
#
_symmetry.space_group_name_H-M   'P 1'
#
loop_
_entity.id
_entity.type
_entity.pdbx_description
1 polymer ?
#
loop_
_entity_poly.entity_id
_entity_poly.type
_entity_poly.pdbx_seq_one_letter_code
_entity_poly.pdbx_strand_id
1 'polypeptide(L)'
;MSETVDFLNYLTSTNCYNYLDNIYKNRGNKDKCEKLKNDFQRYPQIYDFCMSLTGNLDNFNKLKSDGLFDDDRCRYLNFWIYDRLEGMGLDTKSMDHPSIIGKIIILFNNFKMYEKNCNYDFHLINGKDYTKMRKLYNYIMDYGIIKYYANGENNYECNTKNVDYIKDGINAYNDIKRDCAQNNQKYYCIAMRDFEKVNNKDDLLKLQ
;
A
#
# COMPACT_ATOMS: atom_id res chain seq x y z
N MET A 1 -17.40 32.07 -1.55
CA MET A 1 -15.98 31.76 -1.31
C MET A 1 -15.81 30.29 -1.63
N SER A 2 -15.01 29.96 -2.63
CA SER A 2 -14.52 28.60 -2.85
C SER A 2 -13.64 28.23 -1.65
N GLU A 3 -13.92 27.08 -1.03
CA GLU A 3 -13.01 26.51 -0.04
C GLU A 3 -11.90 25.77 -0.77
N THR A 4 -10.65 26.04 -0.41
CA THR A 4 -9.50 25.26 -0.88
C THR A 4 -9.38 24.00 -0.02
N VAL A 5 -9.68 22.85 -0.61
CA VAL A 5 -9.59 21.56 0.10
C VAL A 5 -8.26 20.90 -0.20
N ASP A 6 -7.55 20.44 0.82
CA ASP A 6 -6.40 19.54 0.70
C ASP A 6 -6.91 18.09 0.83
N PHE A 7 -7.22 17.47 -0.31
CA PHE A 7 -7.80 16.12 -0.30
C PHE A 7 -6.78 15.05 0.08
N LEU A 8 -5.49 15.41 0.19
CA LEU A 8 -4.44 14.48 0.60
C LEU A 8 -4.70 13.92 2.01
N ASN A 9 -5.46 14.65 2.83
CA ASN A 9 -5.89 14.21 4.16
C ASN A 9 -7.02 13.16 4.13
N TYR A 10 -7.68 12.98 2.98
CA TYR A 10 -8.82 12.08 2.81
C TYR A 10 -8.51 10.88 1.91
N LEU A 11 -7.25 10.71 1.50
CA LEU A 11 -6.83 9.61 0.64
C LEU A 11 -7.20 8.26 1.25
N THR A 12 -7.80 7.41 0.43
CA THR A 12 -8.24 6.07 0.79
C THR A 12 -7.02 5.20 1.14
N SER A 13 -5.92 5.37 0.41
CA SER A 13 -4.64 4.71 0.67
C SER A 13 -4.11 5.02 2.09
N THR A 14 -4.07 6.30 2.48
CA THR A 14 -3.70 6.74 3.84
C THR A 14 -4.61 6.15 4.90
N ASN A 15 -5.93 6.19 4.68
CA ASN A 15 -6.91 5.65 5.61
C ASN A 15 -6.77 4.13 5.77
N CYS A 16 -6.45 3.40 4.69
CA CYS A 16 -6.22 1.96 4.72
C CYS A 16 -5.00 1.59 5.56
N TYR A 17 -3.90 2.33 5.45
CA TYR A 17 -2.71 2.07 6.26
C TYR A 17 -2.93 2.41 7.73
N ASN A 18 -3.60 3.53 8.02
CA ASN A 18 -3.97 3.89 9.40
C ASN A 18 -4.92 2.87 10.03
N TYR A 19 -5.83 2.29 9.22
CA TYR A 19 -6.68 1.20 9.67
C TYR A 19 -5.85 -0.02 10.08
N LEU A 20 -4.90 -0.45 9.24
CA LEU A 20 -4.02 -1.59 9.52
C LEU A 20 -3.08 -1.35 10.72
N ASP A 21 -2.68 -0.10 10.98
CA ASP A 21 -1.90 0.23 12.17
C ASP A 21 -2.65 -0.06 13.48
N ASN A 22 -3.98 0.10 13.49
CA ASN A 22 -4.74 0.23 14.72
C ASN A 22 -5.73 -0.90 14.96
N ILE A 23 -6.41 -1.40 13.92
CA ILE A 23 -7.63 -2.20 14.07
C ILE A 23 -7.47 -3.43 14.97
N TYR A 24 -6.35 -4.14 14.83
CA TYR A 24 -6.06 -5.35 15.61
C TYR A 24 -4.76 -5.27 16.39
N LYS A 25 -4.19 -4.07 16.58
CA LYS A 25 -2.92 -3.88 17.31
C LYS A 25 -2.98 -4.46 18.73
N ASN A 26 -4.10 -4.28 19.43
CA ASN A 26 -4.30 -4.82 20.78
C ASN A 26 -4.45 -6.35 20.84
N ARG A 27 -4.61 -7.02 19.68
CA ARG A 27 -4.63 -8.49 19.53
C ARG A 27 -3.29 -9.04 19.03
N GLY A 28 -2.27 -8.20 18.91
CA GLY A 28 -0.93 -8.62 18.52
C GLY A 28 -0.33 -9.67 19.46
N ASN A 29 0.53 -10.52 18.91
CA ASN A 29 1.22 -11.55 19.66
C ASN A 29 2.45 -10.98 20.37
N LYS A 30 2.28 -10.63 21.66
CA LYS A 30 3.33 -10.01 22.48
C LYS A 30 4.63 -10.79 22.49
N ASP A 31 4.59 -12.11 22.66
CA ASP A 31 5.80 -12.93 22.77
C ASP A 31 6.63 -12.92 21.47
N LYS A 32 5.97 -13.05 20.31
CA LYS A 32 6.63 -12.93 19.00
C LYS A 32 7.21 -11.53 18.80
N CYS A 33 6.52 -10.50 19.26
CA CYS A 33 6.93 -9.12 19.06
C CYS A 33 8.04 -8.66 20.01
N GLU A 34 8.05 -9.12 21.26
CA GLU A 34 9.19 -8.91 22.17
C GLU A 34 10.44 -9.61 21.61
N LYS A 35 10.29 -10.82 21.07
CA LYS A 35 11.42 -11.51 20.41
C LYS A 35 11.94 -10.71 19.22
N LEU A 36 11.06 -10.21 18.35
CA LEU A 36 11.47 -9.39 17.21
C LEU A 36 12.16 -8.10 17.65
N LYS A 37 11.63 -7.42 18.67
CA LYS A 37 12.24 -6.21 19.25
C LYS A 37 13.63 -6.49 19.82
N ASN A 38 13.81 -7.61 20.51
CA ASN A 38 15.10 -8.00 21.06
C ASN A 38 16.14 -8.33 19.97
N ASP A 39 15.69 -8.94 18.87
CA ASP A 39 16.56 -9.22 17.71
C ASP A 39 16.97 -7.92 16.96
N PHE A 40 16.15 -6.86 17.02
CA PHE A 40 16.31 -5.63 16.21
C PHE A 40 16.11 -4.34 17.02
N GLN A 41 16.84 -4.21 18.13
CA GLN A 41 16.70 -3.10 19.08
C GLN A 41 16.94 -1.70 18.48
N ARG A 42 17.63 -1.62 17.34
CA ARG A 42 17.90 -0.38 16.60
C ARG A 42 16.64 0.30 16.06
N TYR A 43 15.52 -0.43 15.97
CA TYR A 43 14.27 0.05 15.39
C TYR A 43 13.21 0.16 16.51
N PRO A 44 13.10 1.31 17.20
CA PRO A 44 12.19 1.46 18.33
C PRO A 44 10.74 1.14 17.99
N GLN A 45 10.31 1.42 16.74
CA GLN A 45 8.94 1.19 16.31
C GLN A 45 8.64 -0.29 15.97
N ILE A 46 9.64 -1.20 15.96
CA ILE A 46 9.47 -2.57 15.41
C ILE A 46 8.51 -3.42 16.24
N TYR A 47 8.46 -3.14 17.53
CA TYR A 47 7.49 -3.76 18.42
C TYR A 47 6.06 -3.40 18.03
N ASP A 48 5.78 -2.10 17.89
CA ASP A 48 4.45 -1.61 17.53
C ASP A 48 4.02 -2.11 16.16
N PHE A 49 4.91 -2.06 15.17
CA PHE A 49 4.70 -2.65 13.85
C PHE A 49 4.33 -4.13 13.96
N CYS A 50 5.09 -4.91 14.73
CA CYS A 50 4.82 -6.34 14.90
C CYS A 50 3.47 -6.61 15.58
N MET A 51 3.09 -5.79 16.57
CA MET A 51 1.79 -5.93 17.25
C MET A 51 0.64 -5.74 16.25
N SER A 52 0.70 -4.70 15.41
CA SER A 52 -0.27 -4.48 14.35
C SER A 52 -0.25 -5.62 13.32
N LEU A 53 0.93 -6.02 12.84
CA LEU A 53 1.09 -7.09 11.86
C LEU A 53 0.48 -8.40 12.37
N THR A 54 0.92 -8.88 13.53
CA THR A 54 0.46 -10.17 14.06
C THR A 54 -1.04 -10.17 14.39
N GLY A 55 -1.58 -9.05 14.86
CA GLY A 55 -3.02 -8.89 15.05
C GLY A 55 -3.82 -8.96 13.74
N ASN A 56 -3.31 -8.31 12.69
CA ASN A 56 -3.89 -8.34 11.35
C ASN A 56 -3.83 -9.74 10.71
N LEU A 57 -2.70 -10.45 10.86
CA LEU A 57 -2.55 -11.82 10.33
C LEU A 57 -3.55 -12.78 10.99
N ASP A 58 -3.67 -12.72 12.31
CA ASP A 58 -4.62 -13.54 13.08
C ASP A 58 -6.08 -13.26 12.69
N ASN A 59 -6.40 -12.00 12.42
CA ASN A 59 -7.76 -11.55 12.09
C ASN A 59 -7.95 -11.26 10.59
N PHE A 60 -7.11 -11.82 9.71
CA PHE A 60 -7.05 -11.46 8.29
C PHE A 60 -8.41 -11.52 7.57
N ASN A 61 -9.21 -12.55 7.82
CA ASN A 61 -10.51 -12.74 7.17
C ASN A 61 -11.54 -11.67 7.57
N LYS A 62 -11.28 -10.91 8.63
CA LYS A 62 -12.13 -9.84 9.14
C LYS A 62 -11.65 -8.45 8.70
N LEU A 63 -10.49 -8.36 8.03
CA LEU A 63 -10.03 -7.09 7.47
C LEU A 63 -11.02 -6.58 6.43
N LYS A 64 -11.19 -5.27 6.39
CA LYS A 64 -11.99 -4.60 5.36
C LYS A 64 -11.44 -4.93 3.98
N SER A 65 -12.34 -5.16 3.05
CA SER A 65 -12.09 -5.30 1.62
C SER A 65 -12.99 -4.30 0.93
N ASP A 66 -12.39 -3.52 0.03
CA ASP A 66 -13.10 -2.51 -0.76
C ASP A 66 -13.52 -3.10 -2.12
N GLY A 67 -13.11 -4.34 -2.43
CA GLY A 67 -13.45 -5.04 -3.67
C GLY A 67 -12.81 -4.41 -4.91
N LEU A 68 -11.82 -3.53 -4.71
CA LEU A 68 -11.15 -2.82 -5.80
C LEU A 68 -10.26 -3.74 -6.65
N PHE A 69 -9.84 -4.89 -6.15
CA PHE A 69 -9.09 -5.88 -6.91
C PHE A 69 -9.14 -7.24 -6.23
N ASP A 70 -8.80 -8.29 -6.99
CA ASP A 70 -8.68 -9.65 -6.45
C ASP A 70 -7.65 -9.67 -5.30
N ASP A 71 -8.00 -10.32 -4.20
CA ASP A 71 -7.19 -10.44 -2.98
C ASP A 71 -6.74 -9.09 -2.39
N ASP A 72 -7.61 -8.07 -2.46
CA ASP A 72 -7.29 -6.71 -2.01
C ASP A 72 -6.75 -6.61 -0.58
N ARG A 73 -7.32 -7.37 0.35
CA ARG A 73 -6.84 -7.49 1.73
C ARG A 73 -5.35 -7.82 1.79
N CYS A 74 -4.92 -8.80 1.01
CA CYS A 74 -3.52 -9.24 1.04
C CYS A 74 -2.58 -8.20 0.44
N ARG A 75 -2.99 -7.61 -0.68
CA ARG A 75 -2.21 -6.58 -1.37
C ARG A 75 -2.06 -5.34 -0.51
N TYR A 76 -3.14 -4.85 0.11
CA TYR A 76 -3.08 -3.74 1.06
C TYR A 76 -2.18 -4.04 2.25
N LEU A 77 -2.28 -5.25 2.81
CA LEU A 77 -1.40 -5.68 3.90
C LEU A 77 0.07 -5.68 3.47
N ASN A 78 0.39 -6.19 2.27
CA ASN A 78 1.75 -6.18 1.73
C ASN A 78 2.29 -4.76 1.51
N PHE A 79 1.48 -3.85 0.94
CA PHE A 79 1.86 -2.46 0.77
C PHE A 79 2.12 -1.76 2.11
N TRP A 80 1.23 -1.97 3.07
CA TRP A 80 1.36 -1.42 4.43
C TRP A 80 2.64 -1.89 5.12
N ILE A 81 2.97 -3.19 5.02
CA ILE A 81 4.22 -3.73 5.61
C ILE A 81 5.42 -2.96 5.09
N TYR A 82 5.57 -2.88 3.77
CA TYR A 82 6.71 -2.19 3.18
C TYR A 82 6.73 -0.71 3.57
N ASP A 83 5.59 -0.03 3.54
CA ASP A 83 5.48 1.40 3.89
C ASP A 83 5.97 1.67 5.32
N ARG A 84 5.57 0.82 6.27
CA ARG A 84 6.03 0.91 7.65
C ARG A 84 7.51 0.57 7.80
N LEU A 85 8.03 -0.45 7.09
CA LEU A 85 9.45 -0.76 7.09
C LEU A 85 10.28 0.41 6.55
N GLU A 86 9.93 0.96 5.39
CA GLU A 86 10.60 2.12 4.79
C GLU A 86 10.55 3.32 5.74
N GLY A 87 9.40 3.62 6.34
CA GLY A 87 9.22 4.70 7.32
C GLY A 87 10.06 4.56 8.59
N MET A 88 10.53 3.35 8.89
CA MET A 88 11.43 3.05 10.02
C MET A 88 12.91 3.06 9.60
N GLY A 89 13.22 3.43 8.35
CA GLY A 89 14.57 3.41 7.79
C GLY A 89 15.04 2.02 7.37
N LEU A 90 14.12 1.06 7.20
CA LEU A 90 14.40 -0.29 6.69
C LEU A 90 14.16 -0.33 5.18
N ASP A 91 14.96 0.42 4.43
CA ASP A 91 15.00 0.28 2.97
C ASP A 91 15.87 -0.92 2.55
N THR A 92 15.89 -1.22 1.25
CA THR A 92 16.64 -2.35 0.69
C THR A 92 18.16 -2.25 0.87
N LYS A 93 18.69 -1.11 1.34
CA LYS A 93 20.13 -0.90 1.60
C LYS A 93 20.50 -1.16 3.06
N SER A 94 19.53 -1.26 3.95
CA SER A 94 19.78 -1.59 5.36
C SER A 94 20.34 -3.01 5.51
N MET A 95 21.38 -3.18 6.35
CA MET A 95 21.95 -4.50 6.66
C MET A 95 20.94 -5.43 7.36
N ASP A 96 20.01 -4.85 8.11
CA ASP A 96 18.98 -5.61 8.85
C ASP A 96 17.79 -5.99 7.97
N HIS A 97 17.66 -5.40 6.77
CA HIS A 97 16.53 -5.61 5.88
C HIS A 97 16.29 -7.10 5.55
N PRO A 98 17.29 -7.89 5.07
CA PRO A 98 17.07 -9.30 4.77
C PRO A 98 16.60 -10.10 6.00
N SER A 99 17.17 -9.83 7.17
CA SER A 99 16.86 -10.52 8.41
C SER A 99 15.44 -10.23 8.89
N ILE A 100 15.00 -8.97 8.84
CA ILE A 100 13.65 -8.56 9.23
C ILE A 100 12.60 -9.12 8.25
N ILE A 101 12.87 -9.06 6.95
CA ILE A 101 12.04 -9.69 5.92
C ILE A 101 11.88 -11.19 6.20
N GLY A 102 12.96 -11.89 6.52
CA GLY A 102 12.93 -13.31 6.90
C GLY A 102 12.01 -13.57 8.11
N LYS A 103 12.02 -12.71 9.12
CA LYS A 103 11.11 -12.83 10.27
C LYS A 103 9.65 -12.60 9.89
N ILE A 104 9.37 -11.63 9.01
CA ILE A 104 8.02 -11.38 8.50
C ILE A 104 7.50 -12.58 7.73
N ILE A 105 8.31 -13.19 6.85
CA ILE A 105 7.94 -14.42 6.13
C ILE A 105 7.61 -15.56 7.12
N ILE A 106 8.43 -15.72 8.17
CA ILE A 106 8.15 -16.68 9.25
C ILE A 106 6.81 -16.38 9.94
N LEU A 107 6.48 -15.11 10.18
CA LEU A 107 5.17 -14.74 10.74
C LEU A 107 4.04 -15.17 9.80
N PHE A 108 4.11 -14.86 8.51
CA PHE A 108 3.10 -15.29 7.52
C PHE A 108 2.90 -16.81 7.52
N ASN A 109 4.00 -17.58 7.56
CA ASN A 109 3.94 -19.04 7.63
C ASN A 109 3.30 -19.52 8.95
N ASN A 110 3.66 -18.94 10.08
CA ASN A 110 3.12 -19.29 11.39
C ASN A 110 1.61 -19.03 11.50
N PHE A 111 1.11 -18.00 10.80
CA PHE A 111 -0.32 -17.68 10.72
C PHE A 111 -1.02 -18.38 9.54
N LYS A 112 -0.31 -19.27 8.83
CA LYS A 112 -0.80 -20.07 7.71
C LYS A 112 -1.47 -19.23 6.60
N MET A 113 -0.86 -18.09 6.29
CA MET A 113 -1.46 -17.14 5.35
C MET A 113 -1.57 -17.70 3.91
N TYR A 114 -0.78 -18.72 3.58
CA TYR A 114 -0.90 -19.48 2.34
C TYR A 114 -2.28 -20.16 2.18
N GLU A 115 -2.93 -20.59 3.27
CA GLU A 115 -4.30 -21.14 3.24
C GLU A 115 -5.34 -20.07 2.91
N LYS A 116 -4.97 -18.80 3.01
CA LYS A 116 -5.81 -17.61 2.77
C LYS A 116 -5.46 -16.90 1.46
N ASN A 117 -4.69 -17.57 0.59
CA ASN A 117 -4.13 -17.00 -0.64
C ASN A 117 -3.38 -15.68 -0.42
N CYS A 118 -2.74 -15.54 0.74
CA CYS A 118 -1.98 -14.34 1.07
C CYS A 118 -0.55 -14.66 1.43
N ASN A 119 0.38 -14.27 0.55
CA ASN A 119 1.80 -14.38 0.80
C ASN A 119 2.42 -12.99 0.92
N TYR A 120 3.52 -12.90 1.65
CA TYR A 120 4.32 -11.69 1.70
C TYR A 120 5.31 -11.71 0.52
N ASP A 121 4.86 -11.40 -0.69
CA ASP A 121 5.69 -11.57 -1.91
C ASP A 121 6.35 -10.26 -2.37
N PHE A 122 5.94 -9.11 -1.82
CA PHE A 122 6.44 -7.81 -2.28
C PHE A 122 7.92 -7.58 -1.97
N HIS A 123 8.49 -8.34 -1.03
CA HIS A 123 9.92 -8.32 -0.75
C HIS A 123 10.78 -8.83 -1.92
N LEU A 124 10.19 -9.55 -2.89
CA LEU A 124 10.88 -10.03 -4.09
C LEU A 124 10.98 -8.96 -5.18
N ILE A 125 10.26 -7.85 -5.03
CA ILE A 125 10.21 -6.79 -6.01
C ILE A 125 11.36 -5.82 -5.75
N ASN A 126 12.13 -5.49 -6.80
CA ASN A 126 13.15 -4.45 -6.71
C ASN A 126 12.53 -3.13 -6.22
N GLY A 127 13.18 -2.44 -5.28
CA GLY A 127 12.67 -1.18 -4.71
C GLY A 127 12.20 -0.13 -5.73
N LYS A 128 12.84 0.00 -6.90
CA LYS A 128 12.37 0.92 -7.95
C LYS A 128 11.03 0.49 -8.56
N ASP A 129 10.91 -0.80 -8.86
CA ASP A 129 9.70 -1.38 -9.44
C ASP A 129 8.57 -1.40 -8.41
N TYR A 130 8.91 -1.65 -7.14
CA TYR A 130 8.01 -1.56 -6.02
C TYR A 130 7.45 -0.14 -5.88
N THR A 131 8.31 0.89 -5.87
CA THR A 131 7.88 2.29 -5.74
C THR A 131 6.93 2.69 -6.87
N LYS A 132 7.22 2.29 -8.11
CA LYS A 132 6.31 2.48 -9.25
C LYS A 132 4.96 1.78 -9.01
N MET A 133 4.98 0.51 -8.61
CA MET A 133 3.79 -0.28 -8.34
C MET A 133 2.92 0.35 -7.23
N ARG A 134 3.53 0.70 -6.08
CA ARG A 134 2.85 1.34 -4.94
C ARG A 134 2.21 2.65 -5.36
N LYS A 135 2.94 3.51 -6.08
CA LYS A 135 2.43 4.80 -6.54
C LYS A 135 1.20 4.63 -7.42
N LEU A 136 1.22 3.66 -8.34
CA LEU A 136 0.05 3.33 -9.15
C LEU A 136 -1.11 2.88 -8.26
N TYR A 137 -0.94 1.85 -7.42
CA TYR A 137 -2.03 1.34 -6.57
C TYR A 137 -2.64 2.38 -5.64
N ASN A 138 -1.82 3.21 -4.98
CA ASN A 138 -2.34 4.30 -4.14
C ASN A 138 -3.21 5.24 -4.99
N TYR A 139 -2.75 5.62 -6.19
CA TYR A 139 -3.52 6.42 -7.12
C TYR A 139 -4.86 5.76 -7.52
N ILE A 140 -4.89 4.43 -7.70
CA ILE A 140 -6.14 3.68 -7.94
C ILE A 140 -7.10 3.81 -6.75
N MET A 141 -6.62 3.54 -5.54
CA MET A 141 -7.42 3.59 -4.33
C MET A 141 -7.98 4.99 -4.08
N ASP A 142 -7.19 5.99 -4.41
CA ASP A 142 -7.51 7.39 -4.19
C ASP A 142 -8.37 7.99 -5.32
N TYR A 143 -8.53 7.26 -6.42
CA TYR A 143 -9.23 7.75 -7.61
C TYR A 143 -10.67 8.20 -7.30
N GLY A 144 -11.38 7.50 -6.42
CA GLY A 144 -12.72 7.91 -6.00
C GLY A 144 -12.75 9.28 -5.30
N ILE A 145 -11.78 9.52 -4.41
CA ILE A 145 -11.61 10.80 -3.71
C ILE A 145 -11.15 11.89 -4.68
N ILE A 146 -10.19 11.57 -5.55
CA ILE A 146 -9.72 12.49 -6.60
C ILE A 146 -10.89 12.91 -7.48
N LYS A 147 -11.70 11.97 -7.97
CA LYS A 147 -12.86 12.23 -8.83
C LYS A 147 -13.89 13.12 -8.14
N TYR A 148 -14.20 12.84 -6.87
CA TYR A 148 -15.14 13.63 -6.07
C TYR A 148 -14.70 15.09 -5.94
N TYR A 149 -13.42 15.34 -5.61
CA TYR A 149 -12.91 16.69 -5.43
C TYR A 149 -12.56 17.40 -6.75
N ALA A 150 -12.10 16.68 -7.78
CA ALA A 150 -11.68 17.25 -9.06
C ALA A 150 -12.86 17.59 -9.99
N ASN A 151 -13.97 16.85 -9.93
CA ASN A 151 -15.13 17.11 -10.80
C ASN A 151 -16.08 18.21 -10.28
N GLY A 152 -15.70 18.91 -9.22
CA GLY A 152 -16.38 20.16 -8.83
C GLY A 152 -17.78 19.98 -8.24
N GLU A 153 -18.12 18.81 -7.68
CA GLU A 153 -19.44 18.56 -7.04
C GLU A 153 -19.77 19.57 -5.92
N ASN A 154 -18.82 20.41 -5.49
CA ASN A 154 -18.97 21.37 -4.39
C ASN A 154 -18.23 22.72 -4.61
N ASN A 155 -17.91 23.13 -5.84
CA ASN A 155 -17.16 24.38 -6.13
C ASN A 155 -15.79 24.51 -5.40
N TYR A 156 -15.09 23.38 -5.23
CA TYR A 156 -13.77 23.39 -4.60
C TYR A 156 -12.68 23.84 -5.58
N GLU A 157 -11.79 24.71 -5.11
CA GLU A 157 -10.56 25.03 -5.83
C GLU A 157 -9.46 24.03 -5.45
N CYS A 158 -8.92 23.34 -6.45
CA CYS A 158 -7.82 22.39 -6.27
C CYS A 158 -6.52 23.15 -5.98
N ASN A 159 -5.86 22.84 -4.86
CA ASN A 159 -4.58 23.46 -4.51
C ASN A 159 -3.40 22.82 -5.28
N THR A 160 -2.24 23.48 -5.28
CA THR A 160 -1.04 23.00 -6.01
C THR A 160 -0.60 21.59 -5.60
N LYS A 161 -0.67 21.23 -4.31
CA LYS A 161 -0.25 19.90 -3.85
C LYS A 161 -1.16 18.80 -4.39
N ASN A 162 -2.47 19.04 -4.42
CA ASN A 162 -3.44 18.14 -5.01
C ASN A 162 -3.20 17.96 -6.51
N VAL A 163 -2.94 19.05 -7.23
CA VAL A 163 -2.61 19.02 -8.66
C VAL A 163 -1.33 18.22 -8.90
N ASP A 164 -0.30 18.44 -8.08
CA ASP A 164 0.96 17.72 -8.18
C ASP A 164 0.75 16.22 -7.93
N TYR A 165 -0.04 15.83 -6.92
CA TYR A 165 -0.39 14.43 -6.65
C TYR A 165 -1.09 13.76 -7.84
N ILE A 166 -2.05 14.45 -8.46
CA ILE A 166 -2.78 13.93 -9.64
C ILE A 166 -1.82 13.75 -10.82
N LYS A 167 -1.02 14.78 -11.13
CA LYS A 167 -0.01 14.71 -12.21
C LYS A 167 0.98 13.58 -11.97
N ASP A 168 1.40 13.41 -10.73
CA ASP A 168 2.31 12.36 -10.32
C ASP A 168 1.73 10.96 -10.55
N GLY A 169 0.46 10.74 -10.20
CA GLY A 169 -0.26 9.50 -10.47
C GLY A 169 -0.41 9.21 -11.97
N ILE A 170 -0.80 10.23 -12.75
CA ILE A 170 -0.92 10.14 -14.21
C ILE A 170 0.42 9.79 -14.87
N ASN A 171 1.49 10.46 -14.46
CA ASN A 171 2.84 10.19 -14.97
C ASN A 171 3.28 8.77 -14.65
N ALA A 172 3.03 8.30 -13.41
CA ALA A 172 3.34 6.93 -13.01
C ALA A 172 2.58 5.90 -13.86
N TYR A 173 1.28 6.13 -14.11
CA TYR A 173 0.48 5.28 -14.99
C TYR A 173 1.03 5.25 -16.42
N ASN A 174 1.31 6.42 -17.01
CA ASN A 174 1.82 6.52 -18.38
C ASN A 174 3.19 5.84 -18.54
N ASP A 175 4.08 6.01 -17.56
CA ASP A 175 5.39 5.36 -17.53
C ASP A 175 5.25 3.84 -17.44
N ILE A 176 4.42 3.35 -16.53
CA ILE A 176 4.13 1.92 -16.38
C ILE A 176 3.53 1.36 -17.68
N LYS A 177 2.58 2.07 -18.30
CA LYS A 177 1.95 1.66 -19.56
C LYS A 177 2.97 1.50 -20.69
N ARG A 178 3.88 2.46 -20.84
CA ARG A 178 4.96 2.39 -21.82
C ARG A 178 5.91 1.22 -21.53
N ASP A 179 6.31 1.04 -20.27
CA ASP A 179 7.19 -0.05 -19.85
C ASP A 179 6.54 -1.42 -20.10
N CYS A 180 5.24 -1.57 -19.81
CA CYS A 180 4.50 -2.81 -19.95
C CYS A 180 4.20 -3.20 -21.39
N ALA A 181 4.16 -2.23 -22.31
CA ALA A 181 4.10 -2.51 -23.74
C ALA A 181 5.39 -3.18 -24.25
N GLN A 182 6.54 -2.92 -23.60
CA GLN A 182 7.82 -3.51 -23.94
C GLN A 182 8.09 -4.82 -23.18
N ASN A 183 7.67 -4.90 -21.91
CA ASN A 183 7.80 -6.09 -21.07
C ASN A 183 6.61 -6.22 -20.10
N ASN A 184 5.69 -7.13 -20.41
CA ASN A 184 4.45 -7.33 -19.67
C ASN A 184 4.57 -8.24 -18.43
N GLN A 185 5.76 -8.73 -18.10
CA GLN A 185 5.98 -9.68 -17.00
C GLN A 185 6.32 -9.01 -15.67
N LYS A 186 6.57 -7.70 -15.66
CA LYS A 186 6.91 -7.00 -14.42
C LYS A 186 5.70 -6.87 -13.49
N TYR A 187 5.92 -6.89 -12.18
CA TYR A 187 4.84 -6.83 -11.17
C TYR A 187 3.93 -5.60 -11.31
N TYR A 188 4.49 -4.44 -11.65
CA TYR A 188 3.69 -3.23 -11.89
C TYR A 188 2.82 -3.33 -13.16
N CYS A 189 3.08 -4.27 -14.07
CA CYS A 189 2.21 -4.54 -15.22
C CYS A 189 0.98 -5.35 -14.84
N ILE A 190 1.11 -6.23 -13.82
CA ILE A 190 -0.05 -6.89 -13.22
C ILE A 190 -0.95 -5.83 -12.56
N ALA A 191 -0.34 -4.92 -11.78
CA ALA A 191 -1.04 -3.79 -11.17
C ALA A 191 -1.81 -2.93 -12.18
N MET A 192 -1.18 -2.60 -13.31
CA MET A 192 -1.82 -1.85 -14.39
C MET A 192 -2.99 -2.61 -15.02
N ARG A 193 -2.90 -3.92 -15.20
CA ARG A 193 -4.03 -4.70 -15.73
C ARG A 193 -5.20 -4.74 -14.76
N ASP A 194 -4.92 -4.87 -13.46
CA ASP A 194 -5.98 -4.85 -12.45
C ASP A 194 -6.65 -3.48 -12.39
N PHE A 195 -5.88 -2.41 -12.52
CA PHE A 195 -6.41 -1.05 -12.69
C PHE A 195 -7.34 -0.89 -13.88
N GLU A 196 -6.92 -1.33 -15.06
CA GLU A 196 -7.69 -1.21 -16.31
C GLU A 196 -8.99 -2.05 -16.30
N LYS A 197 -9.08 -3.07 -15.44
CA LYS A 197 -10.32 -3.84 -15.25
C LYS A 197 -11.34 -3.12 -14.38
N VAL A 198 -10.86 -2.36 -13.40
CA VAL A 198 -11.69 -1.75 -12.33
C VAL A 198 -12.19 -0.38 -12.75
N ASN A 199 -11.37 0.36 -13.50
CA ASN A 199 -11.73 1.65 -14.05
C ASN A 199 -11.98 1.52 -15.54
N ASN A 200 -13.11 2.03 -16.02
CA ASN A 200 -13.30 2.18 -17.46
C ASN A 200 -12.16 3.08 -17.99
N LYS A 201 -11.42 2.62 -19.01
CA LYS A 201 -10.22 3.32 -19.55
C LYS A 201 -10.48 4.80 -19.85
N ASP A 202 -11.72 5.11 -20.22
CA ASP A 202 -12.18 6.46 -20.55
C ASP A 202 -12.25 7.41 -19.35
N ASP A 203 -12.48 6.91 -18.14
CA ASP A 203 -12.56 7.74 -16.93
C ASP A 203 -11.16 8.24 -16.48
N LEU A 204 -10.12 7.46 -16.79
CA LEU A 204 -8.73 7.81 -16.49
C LEU A 204 -8.16 8.85 -17.45
N LEU A 205 -8.54 8.77 -18.73
CA LEU A 205 -8.16 9.76 -19.74
C LEU A 205 -8.81 11.13 -19.48
N LYS A 206 -9.95 11.18 -18.78
CA LYS A 206 -10.63 12.44 -18.42
C LYS A 206 -9.90 13.27 -17.36
N LEU A 207 -8.89 12.70 -16.69
CA LEU A 207 -8.04 13.44 -15.75
C LEU A 207 -6.73 13.95 -16.39
N GLN A 208 -6.44 13.58 -17.64
CA GLN A 208 -5.31 14.08 -18.44
C GLN A 208 -5.67 15.41 -19.12
#